data_AF-A0A6V7XBM8-F1
#
_entry.id   AF-A0A6V7XBM8-F1
#
_cell.length_a   1.000
_cell.length_b   1.000
_cell.length_c   1.000
_cell.angle_alpha   90.00
_cell.angle_beta   90.00
_cell.angle_gamma   90.00
#
_symmetry.space_group_name_H-M   'P 1'
#
loop_
_entity.id
_entity.type
_entity.pdbx_description
1 polymer ?
#
loop_
_entity_poly.entity_id
_entity_poly.type
_entity_poly.pdbx_seq_one_letter_code
_entity_poly.pdbx_strand_id
1 'polypeptide(L)'
;MNGNNRFPIKEIYNINSIICLTTGGILNLFVIWLVANKTPKEMRVYAKIILQTSFCDLALLIFGHLVQPIIFVADGIAIVIENGIVNNWERPWNILIYDFWFFISLFVSVGVAVQFFIDT
;
A
#
# COMPACT_ATOMS: atom_id res chain seq x y z
N MET A 1 27.93 -11.88 2.80
CA MET A 1 26.59 -12.45 3.11
C MET A 1 26.27 -13.55 2.11
N ASN A 2 26.09 -14.79 2.57
CA ASN A 2 25.86 -15.98 1.74
C ASN A 2 24.55 -15.91 0.94
N GLY A 3 24.60 -16.30 -0.34
CA GLY A 3 23.47 -16.27 -1.28
C GLY A 3 22.26 -17.14 -0.89
N ASN A 4 22.40 -18.06 0.07
CA ASN A 4 21.31 -18.96 0.51
C ASN A 4 20.21 -18.27 1.32
N ASN A 5 20.48 -17.15 1.99
CA ASN A 5 19.49 -16.49 2.85
C ASN A 5 18.53 -15.57 2.08
N ARG A 6 18.75 -15.34 0.77
CA ARG A 6 17.90 -14.45 -0.05
C ARG A 6 16.59 -15.12 -0.50
N PHE A 7 16.58 -16.43 -0.67
CA PHE A 7 15.39 -17.19 -1.07
C PHE A 7 14.27 -17.19 -0.01
N PRO A 8 14.52 -17.51 1.28
CA PRO A 8 13.46 -17.54 2.28
C PRO A 8 12.84 -16.16 2.53
N ILE A 9 13.64 -15.08 2.43
CA ILE A 9 13.14 -13.72 2.65
C ILE A 9 12.13 -13.33 1.56
N LYS A 10 12.44 -13.59 0.29
CA LYS A 10 11.51 -13.28 -0.82
C LYS A 10 10.18 -14.01 -0.69
N GLU A 11 10.23 -15.28 -0.28
CA GLU A 11 9.03 -16.09 -0.08
C GLU A 11 8.16 -15.56 1.07
N ILE A 12 8.77 -15.19 2.20
CA ILE A 12 8.06 -14.57 3.33
C ILE A 12 7.38 -13.26 2.91
N TYR A 13 8.09 -12.40 2.19
CA TYR A 13 7.52 -11.14 1.70
C TYR A 13 6.36 -11.37 0.71
N ASN A 14 6.46 -12.39 -0.15
CA ASN A 14 5.38 -12.74 -1.06
C ASN A 14 4.14 -13.25 -0.32
N ILE A 15 4.31 -14.15 0.66
CA ILE A 15 3.21 -14.64 1.51
C ILE A 15 2.57 -13.47 2.25
N ASN A 16 3.37 -12.62 2.90
CA ASN A 16 2.88 -11.44 3.59
C ASN A 16 2.10 -10.52 2.65
N SER A 17 2.62 -10.27 1.45
CA SER A 17 1.96 -9.42 0.46
C SER A 17 0.60 -9.98 0.03
N ILE A 18 0.49 -11.30 -0.19
CA ILE A 18 -0.78 -11.96 -0.53
C ILE A 18 -1.79 -11.86 0.63
N ILE A 19 -1.34 -12.13 1.86
CA ILE A 19 -2.20 -12.02 3.05
C ILE A 19 -2.68 -10.58 3.22
N CYS A 20 -1.78 -9.59 3.06
CA CYS A 20 -2.11 -8.18 3.22
C CYS A 20 -3.10 -7.71 2.15
N LEU A 21 -2.88 -8.09 0.88
CA LEU A 21 -3.79 -7.77 -0.23
C LEU A 21 -5.19 -8.36 0.00
N THR A 22 -5.26 -9.64 0.38
CA THR A 22 -6.54 -10.34 0.56
C THR A 22 -7.30 -9.82 1.78
N THR A 23 -6.66 -9.80 2.95
CA THR A 23 -7.31 -9.34 4.20
C THR A 23 -7.63 -7.85 4.14
N GLY A 24 -6.67 -7.01 3.75
CA GLY A 24 -6.86 -5.57 3.60
C GLY A 24 -7.89 -5.23 2.52
N GLY A 25 -7.91 -5.97 1.42
CA GLY A 25 -8.90 -5.81 0.36
C GLY A 25 -10.32 -6.12 0.84
N ILE A 26 -10.51 -7.26 1.51
CA ILE A 26 -11.81 -7.66 2.08
C ILE A 26 -12.30 -6.63 3.10
N LEU A 27 -11.44 -6.22 4.03
CA LEU A 27 -11.81 -5.27 5.08
C LEU A 27 -12.16 -3.89 4.50
N ASN A 28 -11.40 -3.37 3.55
CA ASN A 28 -11.70 -2.09 2.93
C ASN A 28 -12.99 -2.13 2.09
N LEU A 29 -13.23 -3.21 1.34
CA LEU A 29 -14.51 -3.40 0.63
C LEU A 29 -15.69 -3.50 1.60
N PHE A 30 -15.50 -4.16 2.74
CA PHE A 30 -16.52 -4.24 3.79
C PHE A 30 -16.83 -2.87 4.40
N VAL A 31 -15.80 -2.05 4.67
CA VAL A 31 -15.97 -0.67 5.13
C VAL A 31 -16.73 0.17 4.10
N ILE A 32 -16.36 0.10 2.82
CA ILE A 32 -17.08 0.80 1.75
C ILE A 32 -18.55 0.39 1.71
N TRP A 33 -18.83 -0.91 1.82
CA TRP A 33 -20.20 -1.44 1.88
C TRP A 33 -20.97 -0.93 3.09
N LEU A 34 -20.34 -0.90 4.28
CA LEU A 34 -20.95 -0.36 5.50
C LEU A 34 -21.26 1.14 5.32
N VAL A 35 -20.32 1.91 4.80
CA VAL A 35 -20.52 3.35 4.64
C VAL A 35 -21.66 3.62 3.67
N ALA A 36 -21.75 2.89 2.56
CA ALA A 36 -22.80 3.03 1.57
C ALA A 36 -24.20 2.66 2.08
N ASN A 37 -24.31 1.62 2.93
CA ASN A 37 -25.61 1.05 3.30
C ASN A 37 -26.09 1.41 4.71
N LYS A 38 -25.19 1.79 5.62
CA LYS A 38 -25.48 1.92 7.05
C LYS A 38 -25.17 3.29 7.65
N THR A 39 -24.62 4.24 6.88
CA THR A 39 -24.27 5.55 7.44
C THR A 39 -25.49 6.47 7.58
N PRO A 40 -25.79 6.97 8.79
CA PRO A 40 -26.80 8.01 9.00
C PRO A 40 -26.36 9.35 8.39
N LYS A 41 -27.34 10.21 8.04
CA LYS A 41 -27.08 11.49 7.35
C LYS A 41 -26.18 12.44 8.15
N GLU A 42 -26.23 12.36 9.48
CA GLU A 42 -25.46 13.17 10.41
C GLU A 42 -23.94 12.92 10.32
N MET A 43 -23.53 11.72 9.88
CA MET A 43 -22.13 11.32 9.80
C MET A 43 -21.55 11.42 8.38
N ARG A 44 -22.21 12.16 7.47
CA ARG A 44 -21.82 12.25 6.06
C ARG A 44 -20.42 12.81 5.82
N VAL A 45 -19.95 13.73 6.67
CA VAL A 45 -18.59 14.29 6.55
C VAL A 45 -17.55 13.21 6.85
N TYR A 46 -17.69 12.52 7.99
CA TYR A 46 -16.82 11.41 8.38
C TYR A 46 -16.87 10.24 7.38
N ALA A 47 -18.05 9.93 6.83
CA ALA A 47 -18.18 8.90 5.79
C ALA A 47 -17.39 9.19 4.52
N LYS A 48 -17.29 10.47 4.10
CA LYS A 48 -16.47 10.83 2.93
C LYS A 48 -14.99 10.59 3.21
N ILE A 49 -14.53 10.94 4.40
CA ILE A 49 -13.14 10.71 4.82
C ILE A 49 -12.85 9.20 4.85
N ILE A 50 -13.71 8.42 5.51
CA ILE A 50 -13.56 6.95 5.58
C ILE A 50 -13.56 6.32 4.18
N LEU A 51 -14.45 6.73 3.29
CA LEU A 51 -14.47 6.23 1.90
C LEU A 51 -13.19 6.59 1.16
N GLN A 52 -12.74 7.84 1.26
CA GLN A 52 -11.50 8.29 0.62
C GLN A 52 -10.31 7.45 1.11
N THR A 53 -10.16 7.26 2.42
CA THR A 53 -9.10 6.44 3.01
C THR A 53 -9.21 4.99 2.54
N SER A 54 -10.41 4.39 2.53
CA SER A 54 -10.57 3.01 2.05
C SER A 54 -10.23 2.84 0.56
N PHE A 55 -10.53 3.81 -0.30
CA PHE A 55 -10.11 3.76 -1.70
C PHE A 55 -8.59 3.92 -1.85
N CYS A 56 -7.98 4.81 -1.06
CA CYS A 56 -6.53 4.97 -1.01
C CYS A 56 -5.83 3.68 -0.54
N ASP A 57 -6.36 3.02 0.50
CA ASP A 57 -5.84 1.76 1.01
C ASP A 57 -5.94 0.65 -0.05
N LEU A 58 -7.06 0.55 -0.78
CA LEU A 58 -7.20 -0.41 -1.87
C LEU A 58 -6.17 -0.16 -2.98
N ALA A 59 -5.97 1.10 -3.39
CA ALA A 59 -4.96 1.44 -4.37
C ALA A 59 -3.55 1.06 -3.87
N LEU A 60 -3.21 1.41 -2.63
CA LEU A 60 -1.91 1.10 -2.03
C LEU A 60 -1.67 -0.41 -1.88
N LEU A 61 -2.69 -1.20 -1.53
CA LEU A 61 -2.59 -2.65 -1.47
C LEU A 61 -2.32 -3.26 -2.84
N ILE A 62 -3.03 -2.81 -3.88
CA ILE A 62 -2.85 -3.29 -5.26
C ILE A 62 -1.45 -2.94 -5.76
N PHE A 63 -1.08 -1.66 -5.73
CA PHE A 63 0.22 -1.21 -6.23
C PHE A 63 1.38 -1.75 -5.37
N GLY A 64 1.20 -1.85 -4.06
CA GLY A 64 2.16 -2.46 -3.14
C GLY A 64 2.39 -3.94 -3.42
N HIS A 65 1.34 -4.68 -3.80
CA HIS A 65 1.47 -6.07 -4.25
C HIS A 65 2.11 -6.19 -5.64
N LEU A 66 1.92 -5.22 -6.53
CA LEU A 66 2.55 -5.21 -7.84
C LEU A 66 4.06 -4.94 -7.77
N VAL A 67 4.48 -4.03 -6.89
CA VAL A 67 5.88 -3.62 -6.72
C VAL A 67 6.64 -4.55 -5.75
N GLN A 68 6.03 -4.90 -4.62
CA GLN A 68 6.62 -5.62 -3.48
C GLN A 68 8.05 -5.17 -3.15
N PRO A 69 8.24 -3.92 -2.69
CA PRO A 69 9.58 -3.42 -2.38
C PRO A 69 10.09 -4.05 -1.09
N ILE A 70 11.26 -4.70 -1.17
CA ILE A 70 11.99 -5.22 -0.03
C ILE A 70 13.16 -4.29 0.25
N ILE A 71 13.06 -3.54 1.34
CA ILE A 71 14.05 -2.52 1.72
C ILE A 71 14.98 -3.12 2.78
N PHE A 72 16.28 -3.09 2.50
CA PHE A 72 17.33 -3.46 3.44
C PHE A 72 18.24 -2.27 3.68
N VAL A 73 18.70 -2.09 4.91
CA VAL A 73 19.75 -1.10 5.22
C VAL A 73 21.02 -1.87 5.55
N ALA A 74 22.07 -1.65 4.76
CA ALA A 74 23.40 -2.21 5.00
C ALA A 74 24.43 -1.09 4.90
N ASP A 75 25.27 -0.95 5.93
CA ASP A 75 26.34 0.06 5.98
C ASP A 75 25.87 1.51 5.73
N GLY A 76 24.66 1.85 6.18
CA GLY A 76 24.05 3.18 5.99
C GLY A 76 23.44 3.42 4.60
N ILE A 77 23.49 2.43 3.71
CA ILE A 77 22.90 2.49 2.37
C ILE A 77 21.60 1.67 2.35
N ALA A 78 20.51 2.30 1.93
CA ALA A 78 19.25 1.61 1.65
C ALA A 78 19.33 0.92 0.28
N ILE A 79 19.18 -0.40 0.26
CA ILE A 79 19.09 -1.22 -0.94
C ILE A 79 17.64 -1.69 -1.07
N VAL A 80 17.01 -1.35 -2.20
CA VAL A 80 15.64 -1.76 -2.51
C VAL A 80 15.69 -2.89 -3.54
N ILE A 81 15.00 -3.98 -3.24
CA ILE A 81 14.80 -5.11 -4.15
C ILE A 81 13.31 -5.23 -4.44
N GLU A 82 12.93 -5.09 -5.70
CA GLU A 82 11.55 -5.30 -6.14
C GLU A 82 11.30 -6.79 -6.33
N ASN A 83 10.33 -7.33 -5.60
CA ASN A 83 9.96 -8.74 -5.66
C ASN A 83 8.64 -8.98 -6.42
N GLY A 84 7.94 -7.91 -6.78
CA GLY A 84 6.64 -7.98 -7.43
C GLY A 84 6.73 -8.21 -8.94
N ILE A 85 5.58 -8.34 -9.58
CA ILE A 85 5.47 -8.64 -11.01
C ILE A 85 6.09 -7.56 -11.90
N VAL A 86 6.11 -6.31 -11.41
CA VAL A 86 6.64 -5.15 -12.13
C VAL A 86 8.14 -5.26 -12.36
N ASN A 87 8.87 -6.03 -11.54
CA ASN A 87 10.30 -6.30 -11.75
C ASN A 87 10.59 -7.06 -13.06
N ASN A 88 9.60 -7.71 -13.67
CA ASN A 88 9.74 -8.38 -14.97
C ASN A 88 9.54 -7.43 -16.16
N TRP A 89 9.14 -6.18 -15.92
CA TRP A 89 8.89 -5.22 -16.98
C TRP A 89 10.19 -4.53 -17.41
N GLU A 90 10.16 -3.85 -18.57
CA GLU A 90 11.30 -3.04 -18.98
C GLU A 90 11.60 -1.97 -17.92
N ARG A 91 12.89 -1.72 -17.69
CA ARG A 91 13.42 -0.76 -16.71
C ARG A 91 12.65 0.57 -16.61
N PRO A 92 12.31 1.28 -17.70
CA PRO A 92 11.59 2.55 -17.59
C PRO A 92 10.19 2.40 -16.97
N TRP A 93 9.45 1.37 -17.33
CA TRP A 93 8.10 1.12 -16.80
C TRP A 93 8.14 0.70 -15.34
N ASN A 94 9.13 -0.10 -14.98
CA ASN A 94 9.31 -0.54 -13.61
C ASN A 94 9.55 0.66 -12.66
N ILE A 95 10.51 1.53 -13.02
CA ILE A 95 10.82 2.73 -12.24
C ILE A 95 9.60 3.65 -12.12
N LEU A 96 8.86 3.88 -13.20
CA LEU A 96 7.67 4.74 -13.17
C LEU A 96 6.58 4.22 -12.22
N ILE A 97 6.33 2.91 -12.22
CA ILE A 97 5.32 2.32 -11.33
C ILE A 97 5.79 2.33 -9.88
N TYR A 98 7.09 2.10 -9.64
CA TYR A 98 7.69 2.23 -8.32
C TYR A 98 7.52 3.66 -7.77
N ASP A 99 7.91 4.68 -8.55
CA ASP A 99 7.82 6.09 -8.16
C ASP A 99 6.37 6.51 -7.92
N PHE A 100 5.45 6.03 -8.77
CA PHE A 100 4.03 6.29 -8.60
C PHE A 100 3.48 5.67 -7.31
N TRP A 101 3.81 4.41 -7.02
CA TRP A 101 3.42 3.75 -5.77
C TRP A 101 3.99 4.49 -4.55
N PHE A 102 5.25 4.90 -4.60
CA PHE A 102 5.91 5.62 -3.52
C PHE A 102 5.27 7.00 -3.30
N PHE A 103 4.97 7.72 -4.37
CA PHE A 103 4.27 9.00 -4.33
C PHE A 103 2.88 8.87 -3.71
N ILE A 104 2.07 7.88 -4.12
CA ILE A 104 0.75 7.64 -3.51
C ILE A 104 0.91 7.32 -2.02
N SER A 105 1.89 6.49 -1.65
CA SER A 105 2.11 6.11 -0.25
C SER A 105 2.39 7.32 0.63
N LEU A 106 3.22 8.25 0.16
CA LEU A 106 3.49 9.51 0.84
C LEU A 106 2.27 10.42 0.85
N PHE A 107 1.62 10.59 -0.30
CA PHE A 107 0.46 11.48 -0.45
C PHE A 107 -0.69 11.05 0.46
N VAL A 108 -0.97 9.75 0.55
CA VAL A 108 -1.99 9.18 1.45
C VAL A 108 -1.60 9.39 2.90
N SER A 109 -0.35 9.10 3.27
CA SER A 109 0.13 9.27 4.65
C SER A 109 0.00 10.72 5.13
N VAL A 110 0.39 11.69 4.29
CA VAL A 110 0.27 13.12 4.58
C VAL A 110 -1.18 13.57 4.51
N GLY A 111 -1.93 13.13 3.51
CA GLY A 111 -3.34 13.52 3.31
C GLY A 111 -4.22 13.08 4.47
N VAL A 112 -4.04 11.85 4.97
CA VAL A 112 -4.72 11.35 6.18
C VAL A 112 -4.29 12.15 7.40
N ALA A 113 -3.00 12.45 7.58
CA ALA A 113 -2.53 13.24 8.72
C ALA A 113 -3.14 14.64 8.76
N VAL A 114 -3.20 15.33 7.60
CA VAL A 114 -3.76 16.69 7.48
C VAL A 114 -5.25 16.75 7.83
N GLN A 115 -6.02 15.71 7.54
CA GLN A 115 -7.46 15.66 7.87
C GLN A 115 -7.72 15.80 9.38
N PHE A 116 -6.79 15.41 10.24
CA PHE A 116 -6.94 15.53 11.70
C PHE A 116 -6.51 16.89 12.27
N PHE A 117 -5.85 17.75 11.49
CA PHE A 117 -5.44 19.09 11.91
C PHE A 117 -6.37 20.20 11.44
N ILE A 118 -7.17 19.95 10.39
CA ILE A 118 -8.06 20.97 9.81
C ILE A 118 -9.43 20.99 10.53
N ASP A 119 -9.79 19.91 11.22
CA ASP A 119 -11.06 19.77 11.96
C ASP A 119 -10.95 20.06 13.48
N THR A 120 -9.82 20.61 13.96
CA THR A 120 -9.64 21.18 15.33
C THR A 120 -9.52 22.69 15.27
#